data_AF-A0A7S3PK79-F1
#
_entry.id   AF-A0A7S3PK79-F1
#
_cell.length_a   1.000
_cell.length_b   1.000
_cell.length_c   1.000
_cell.angle_alpha   90.00
_cell.angle_beta   90.00
_cell.angle_gamma   90.00
#
_symmetry.space_group_name_H-M   'P 1'
#
loop_
_entity.id
_entity.type
_entity.pdbx_description
1 polymer ?
#
loop_
_entity_poly.entity_id
_entity_poly.type
_entity_poly.pdbx_seq_one_letter_code
_entity_poly.pdbx_strand_id
1 'polypeptide(L)'
;KIGTSLNIGLRCRHMRQSFVFTFLDADMSVQHAAAVHPPLNAACREFYTGCPVLLALHGTGISASDSADAFKVKQNEDLNYAFGTKHGWLLAPSRHGAHNWEGVGRIHALEALFALEKLTKSLPEFRANSKIVFFSGHSMGGHGAWILGITET
;
A
#
# COMPACT_ATOMS: atom_id res chain seq x y z
N LYS A 1 -42.34 0.97 -7.41
CA LYS A 1 -41.79 2.05 -6.56
C LYS A 1 -40.41 2.41 -7.11
N ILE A 2 -40.35 3.42 -7.97
CA ILE A 2 -39.11 3.89 -8.61
C ILE A 2 -38.85 5.28 -8.04
N GLY A 3 -37.70 5.47 -7.39
CA GLY A 3 -37.30 6.78 -6.86
C GLY A 3 -36.79 6.80 -5.42
N THR A 4 -36.01 5.81 -4.98
CA THR A 4 -35.20 5.98 -3.76
C THR A 4 -33.94 6.77 -4.11
N SER A 5 -33.75 7.93 -3.48
CA SER A 5 -32.49 8.67 -3.55
C SER A 5 -31.37 7.85 -2.93
N LEU A 6 -30.27 7.67 -3.68
CA LEU A 6 -29.06 7.02 -3.19
C LEU A 6 -28.13 8.11 -2.65
N ASN A 7 -27.92 8.14 -1.34
CA ASN A 7 -26.93 9.02 -0.73
C ASN A 7 -25.53 8.44 -0.94
N ILE A 8 -24.72 9.09 -1.77
CA ILE A 8 -23.32 8.73 -2.02
C ILE A 8 -22.44 9.56 -1.10
N GLY A 9 -21.77 8.91 -0.15
CA GLY A 9 -20.74 9.54 0.68
C GLY A 9 -19.38 9.44 0.02
N LEU A 10 -18.76 10.58 -0.30
CA LEU A 10 -17.39 10.62 -0.82
C LEU A 10 -16.41 10.86 0.33
N ARG A 11 -15.35 10.05 0.41
CA ARG A 11 -14.26 10.25 1.37
C ARG A 11 -13.19 11.15 0.76
N CYS A 12 -13.12 12.39 1.21
CA CYS A 12 -12.05 13.30 0.81
C CYS A 12 -10.69 12.87 1.41
N ARG A 13 -9.66 12.82 0.56
CA ARG A 13 -8.29 12.44 0.95
C ARG A 13 -7.31 13.48 0.46
N HIS A 14 -6.30 13.75 1.28
CA HIS A 14 -5.21 14.65 0.95
C HIS A 14 -4.02 13.85 0.40
N MET A 15 -3.14 14.50 -0.37
CA MET A 15 -1.96 13.85 -1.00
C MET A 15 -1.08 13.03 -0.05
N ARG A 16 -1.01 13.40 1.23
CA ARG A 16 -0.20 12.72 2.26
C ARG A 16 -0.96 11.68 3.08
N GLN A 17 -2.19 11.35 2.68
CA GLN A 17 -2.97 10.27 3.26
C GLN A 17 -3.00 9.10 2.28
N SER A 18 -3.47 7.93 2.71
CA SER A 18 -3.58 6.81 1.79
C SER A 18 -4.57 7.10 0.66
N PHE A 19 -4.21 6.69 -0.55
CA PHE A 19 -5.08 6.64 -1.71
C PHE A 19 -5.19 5.20 -2.20
N VAL A 20 -6.29 4.88 -2.88
CA VAL A 20 -6.51 3.56 -3.47
C VAL A 20 -6.30 3.65 -4.97
N PHE A 21 -5.64 2.65 -5.54
CA PHE A 21 -5.50 2.49 -6.98
C PHE A 21 -5.81 1.04 -7.37
N THR A 22 -6.18 0.86 -8.63
CA THR A 22 -6.43 -0.45 -9.22
C THR A 22 -5.32 -0.85 -10.17
N PHE A 23 -5.15 -2.15 -10.37
CA PHE A 23 -4.19 -2.72 -11.29
C PHE A 23 -4.69 -4.06 -11.83
N LEU A 24 -4.12 -4.50 -12.95
CA LEU A 24 -4.35 -5.85 -13.45
C LEU A 24 -3.37 -6.79 -12.74
N ASP A 25 -3.90 -7.85 -12.17
CA ASP A 25 -3.13 -8.89 -11.49
C ASP A 25 -2.70 -9.99 -12.47
N ALA A 26 -1.95 -10.99 -11.99
CA ALA A 26 -1.37 -12.03 -12.83
C ALA A 26 -2.41 -12.84 -13.63
N ASP A 27 -3.64 -12.97 -13.13
CA ASP A 27 -4.76 -13.63 -13.80
C ASP A 27 -5.61 -12.67 -14.67
N MET A 28 -5.14 -11.44 -14.87
CA MET A 28 -5.83 -10.34 -15.55
C MET A 28 -7.10 -9.84 -14.84
N SER A 29 -7.36 -10.28 -13.61
CA SER A 29 -8.40 -9.68 -12.77
C SER A 29 -8.00 -8.28 -12.33
N VAL A 30 -9.00 -7.42 -12.09
CA VAL A 30 -8.75 -6.09 -11.54
C VAL A 30 -8.66 -6.21 -10.02
N GLN A 31 -7.46 -5.96 -9.51
CA GLN A 31 -7.18 -5.87 -8.08
C GLN A 31 -7.02 -4.42 -7.65
N HIS A 32 -6.96 -4.19 -6.35
CA HIS A 32 -6.68 -2.88 -5.79
C HIS A 32 -5.65 -2.94 -4.67
N ALA A 33 -5.01 -1.80 -4.42
CA ALA A 33 -4.10 -1.59 -3.31
C ALA A 33 -4.27 -0.16 -2.80
N ALA A 34 -3.83 0.07 -1.57
CA ALA A 34 -3.70 1.40 -1.02
C ALA A 34 -2.23 1.77 -0.87
N ALA A 35 -1.89 3.03 -1.11
CA ALA A 35 -0.53 3.52 -0.93
C ALA A 35 -0.52 4.89 -0.25
N VAL A 36 0.59 5.20 0.43
CA VAL A 36 0.87 6.53 0.98
C VAL A 36 2.14 7.07 0.34
N HIS A 37 2.05 8.29 -0.20
CA HIS A 37 3.17 8.99 -0.80
C HIS A 37 4.26 9.28 0.26
N PRO A 38 5.56 9.16 -0.07
CA PRO A 38 6.64 9.58 0.82
C PRO A 38 6.53 11.06 1.22
N PRO A 39 7.04 11.47 2.38
CA PRO A 39 7.19 12.89 2.70
C PRO A 39 8.01 13.64 1.63
N LEU A 40 7.73 14.94 1.41
CA LEU A 40 8.47 15.73 0.40
C LEU A 40 9.97 15.85 0.70
N ASN A 41 10.33 15.73 1.98
CA ASN A 41 11.69 15.71 2.50
C ASN A 41 12.21 14.27 2.73
N ALA A 42 11.57 13.25 2.14
CA ALA A 42 12.06 11.89 2.23
C ALA A 42 13.43 11.78 1.56
N ALA A 43 14.38 11.18 2.28
CA ALA A 43 15.76 10.98 1.81
C ALA A 43 15.84 10.24 0.47
N CYS A 44 14.83 9.44 0.13
CA CYS A 44 14.82 8.69 -1.12
C CYS A 44 14.75 9.54 -2.39
N ARG A 45 14.42 10.83 -2.28
CA ARG A 45 14.51 11.79 -3.39
C ARG A 45 15.93 11.93 -3.94
N GLU A 46 16.92 11.69 -3.09
CA GLU A 46 18.34 11.77 -3.44
C GLU A 46 18.89 10.44 -3.97
N PHE A 47 18.12 9.36 -3.89
CA PHE A 47 18.55 8.05 -4.36
C PHE A 47 18.25 7.90 -5.85
N TYR A 48 19.30 7.82 -6.67
CA TYR A 48 19.18 7.54 -8.12
C TYR A 48 18.47 6.22 -8.43
N THR A 49 18.42 5.29 -7.47
CA THR A 49 17.73 4.01 -7.58
C THR A 49 16.22 4.10 -7.35
N GLY A 50 15.67 5.23 -6.90
CA GLY A 50 14.27 5.38 -6.52
C GLY A 50 13.98 5.07 -5.04
N CYS A 51 12.72 5.26 -4.64
CA CYS A 51 12.26 5.17 -3.26
C CYS A 51 11.95 3.74 -2.81
N PRO A 52 12.38 3.34 -1.59
CA PRO A 52 12.04 2.05 -1.04
C PRO A 52 10.53 1.95 -0.78
N VAL A 53 10.02 0.72 -0.74
CA VAL A 53 8.61 0.44 -0.48
C VAL A 53 8.48 -0.40 0.79
N LEU A 54 7.69 0.07 1.74
CA LEU A 54 7.19 -0.74 2.84
C LEU A 54 5.91 -1.45 2.38
N LEU A 55 6.01 -2.76 2.13
CA LEU A 55 4.89 -3.63 1.77
C LEU A 55 4.19 -4.12 3.04
N ALA A 56 3.06 -3.49 3.36
CA ALA A 56 2.25 -3.71 4.55
C ALA A 56 1.13 -4.74 4.29
N LEU A 57 1.42 -6.00 4.61
CA LEU A 57 0.53 -7.13 4.44
C LEU A 57 -0.50 -7.18 5.58
N HIS A 58 -1.78 -7.27 5.21
CA HIS A 58 -2.88 -7.18 6.16
C HIS A 58 -3.39 -8.54 6.67
N GLY A 59 -4.07 -8.53 7.81
CA GLY A 59 -4.78 -9.71 8.36
C GLY A 59 -6.10 -10.00 7.64
N THR A 60 -6.74 -11.11 7.97
CA THR A 60 -8.08 -11.46 7.45
C THR A 60 -9.11 -10.38 7.83
N GLY A 61 -9.92 -9.96 6.86
CA GLY A 61 -11.00 -8.98 7.07
C GLY A 61 -10.56 -7.52 7.11
N ILE A 62 -9.27 -7.24 6.92
CA ILE A 62 -8.75 -5.87 6.86
C ILE A 62 -8.70 -5.41 5.40
N SER A 63 -9.22 -4.21 5.12
CA SER A 63 -9.12 -3.62 3.78
C SER A 63 -7.71 -3.08 3.51
N ALA A 64 -7.35 -2.94 2.23
CA ALA A 64 -6.10 -2.30 1.84
C ALA A 64 -5.97 -0.88 2.42
N SER A 65 -7.06 -0.11 2.42
CA SER A 65 -7.09 1.26 2.95
C SER A 65 -6.87 1.30 4.47
N ASP A 66 -7.53 0.40 5.21
CA ASP A 66 -7.37 0.33 6.67
C ASP A 66 -5.96 -0.11 7.06
N SER A 67 -5.38 -1.05 6.31
CA SER A 67 -3.98 -1.45 6.46
C SER A 67 -3.03 -0.27 6.26
N ALA A 68 -3.21 0.50 5.18
CA ALA A 68 -2.39 1.69 4.93
C ALA A 68 -2.60 2.79 6.00
N ASP A 69 -3.84 3.00 6.43
CA ASP A 69 -4.20 4.00 7.45
C ASP A 69 -3.76 3.62 8.86
N ALA A 70 -3.43 2.34 9.12
CA ALA A 70 -2.88 1.91 10.40
C ALA A 70 -1.48 2.51 10.66
N PHE A 71 -0.75 2.87 9.60
CA PHE A 71 0.55 3.53 9.70
C PHE A 71 0.39 5.05 9.84
N LYS A 72 -0.48 5.48 10.74
CA LYS A 72 -0.68 6.87 11.08
C LYS A 72 -0.15 7.16 12.48
N VAL A 73 0.62 8.23 12.60
CA VAL A 73 1.19 8.68 13.88
C VAL A 73 0.63 10.05 14.20
N LYS A 74 0.03 10.17 15.39
CA LYS A 74 -0.47 11.44 15.92
C LYS A 74 0.71 12.39 16.13
N GLN A 75 0.65 13.58 15.54
CA GLN A 75 1.75 14.57 15.58
C GLN A 75 1.66 15.51 16.78
N ASN A 76 0.45 15.87 17.18
CA ASN A 76 0.16 16.78 18.30
C ASN A 76 -1.20 16.42 18.91
N GLU A 77 -1.58 17.06 20.01
CA GLU A 77 -2.83 16.76 20.74
C GLU A 77 -4.08 16.98 19.88
N ASP A 78 -4.03 17.93 18.94
CA ASP A 78 -5.07 18.27 17.98
C ASP A 78 -5.15 17.28 16.82
N LEU A 79 -5.78 16.10 16.97
CA LEU A 79 -6.22 15.13 15.92
C LEU A 79 -5.49 15.08 14.54
N ASN A 80 -4.21 15.46 14.46
CA ASN A 80 -3.44 15.59 13.24
C ASN A 80 -2.56 14.36 13.14
N TYR A 81 -2.74 13.64 12.04
CA TYR A 81 -2.03 12.41 11.78
C TYR A 81 -1.11 12.58 10.58
N ALA A 82 0.14 12.17 10.73
CA ALA A 82 1.02 11.89 9.60
C ALA A 82 0.86 10.41 9.23
N PHE A 83 0.69 10.12 7.95
CA PHE A 83 0.51 8.76 7.43
C PHE A 83 1.78 8.28 6.74
N GLY A 84 1.95 6.96 6.66
CA GLY A 84 3.00 6.33 5.87
C GLY A 84 4.33 6.19 6.60
N THR A 85 5.43 6.25 5.85
CA THR A 85 6.80 6.10 6.37
C THR A 85 7.59 7.40 6.24
N LYS A 86 8.74 7.50 6.93
CA LYS A 86 9.62 8.67 6.80
C LYS A 86 10.48 8.67 5.52
N HIS A 87 10.71 7.50 4.92
CA HIS A 87 11.81 7.32 3.96
C HIS A 87 11.36 6.77 2.60
N GLY A 88 10.11 6.36 2.45
CA GLY A 88 9.65 5.72 1.22
C GLY A 88 8.15 5.52 1.16
N TRP A 89 7.73 4.81 0.12
CA TRP A 89 6.34 4.49 -0.10
C TRP A 89 5.85 3.53 0.97
N LEU A 90 4.60 3.69 1.36
CA LEU A 90 3.85 2.62 1.99
C LEU A 90 2.92 2.03 0.94
N LEU A 91 2.87 0.70 0.86
CA LEU A 91 1.97 -0.04 -0.02
C LEU A 91 1.25 -1.14 0.77
N ALA A 92 -0.07 -1.13 0.74
CA ALA A 92 -0.91 -2.17 1.30
C ALA A 92 -1.71 -2.83 0.17
N PRO A 93 -1.30 -4.02 -0.32
CA PRO A 93 -2.06 -4.75 -1.34
C PRO A 93 -3.37 -5.27 -0.76
N SER A 94 -4.41 -5.40 -1.60
CA SER A 94 -5.56 -6.23 -1.24
C SER A 94 -5.27 -7.71 -1.53
N ARG A 95 -5.96 -8.60 -0.82
CA ARG A 95 -6.09 -10.00 -1.21
C ARG A 95 -7.53 -10.46 -1.06
N HIS A 96 -7.96 -11.39 -1.90
CA HIS A 96 -9.30 -11.96 -1.80
C HIS A 96 -9.37 -13.18 -0.87
N GLY A 97 -10.55 -13.40 -0.29
CA GLY A 97 -10.88 -14.61 0.46
C GLY A 97 -10.17 -14.78 1.80
N ALA A 98 -10.03 -16.02 2.25
CA ALA A 98 -9.34 -16.38 3.50
C ALA A 98 -7.89 -16.86 3.29
N HIS A 99 -7.33 -16.70 2.08
CA HIS A 99 -6.00 -17.19 1.71
C HIS A 99 -4.89 -16.44 2.45
N ASN A 100 -3.84 -17.13 2.89
CA ASN A 100 -2.67 -16.45 3.43
C ASN A 100 -1.93 -15.66 2.34
N TRP A 101 -0.86 -14.96 2.72
CA TRP A 101 0.07 -14.30 1.80
C TRP A 101 1.03 -15.26 1.09
N GLU A 102 0.73 -16.55 1.08
CA GLU A 102 1.45 -17.59 0.33
C GLU A 102 0.77 -17.82 -1.03
N GLY A 103 1.48 -18.45 -1.97
CA GLY A 103 0.92 -18.84 -3.27
C GLY A 103 0.31 -17.65 -4.01
N VAL A 104 -1.01 -17.63 -4.14
CA VAL A 104 -1.76 -16.56 -4.83
C VAL A 104 -1.67 -15.22 -4.07
N GLY A 105 -1.70 -15.22 -2.73
CA GLY A 105 -1.55 -13.99 -1.96
C GLY A 105 -0.20 -13.32 -2.15
N ARG A 106 0.87 -14.12 -2.30
CA ARG A 106 2.21 -13.64 -2.67
C ARG A 106 2.19 -12.95 -4.02
N ILE A 107 1.55 -13.56 -5.02
CA ILE A 107 1.45 -13.00 -6.38
C ILE A 107 0.74 -11.64 -6.34
N HIS A 108 -0.41 -11.54 -5.67
CA HIS A 108 -1.13 -10.27 -5.51
C HIS A 108 -0.26 -9.17 -4.88
N ALA A 109 0.54 -9.52 -3.87
CA ALA A 109 1.42 -8.58 -3.19
C ALA A 109 2.54 -8.06 -4.10
N LEU A 110 3.12 -8.93 -4.92
CA LEU A 110 4.18 -8.58 -5.88
C LEU A 110 3.64 -7.79 -7.08
N GLU A 111 2.48 -8.17 -7.62
CA GLU A 111 1.84 -7.42 -8.71
C GLU A 111 1.43 -6.02 -8.27
N ALA A 112 0.95 -5.85 -7.03
CA ALA A 112 0.70 -4.53 -6.46
C ALA A 112 1.98 -3.68 -6.36
N LEU A 113 3.11 -4.31 -6.02
CA LEU A 113 4.40 -3.64 -5.92
C LEU A 113 4.89 -3.17 -7.29
N PHE A 114 4.82 -4.01 -8.32
CA PHE A 114 5.17 -3.63 -9.68
C PHE A 114 4.21 -2.59 -10.25
N ALA A 115 2.91 -2.69 -9.93
CA ALA A 115 1.93 -1.68 -10.29
C ALA A 115 2.24 -0.32 -9.67
N LEU A 116 2.70 -0.26 -8.41
CA LEU A 116 3.10 0.99 -7.77
C LEU A 116 4.36 1.59 -8.45
N GLU A 117 5.38 0.78 -8.76
CA GLU A 117 6.54 1.26 -9.52
C GLU A 117 6.12 1.83 -10.87
N LYS A 118 5.23 1.14 -11.59
CA LYS A 118 4.71 1.60 -12.88
C LYS A 118 3.92 2.91 -12.74
N LEU A 119 3.06 3.00 -11.73
CA LEU A 119 2.23 4.18 -11.45
C LEU A 119 3.10 5.41 -11.14
N THR A 120 4.21 5.21 -10.43
CA THR A 120 5.10 6.28 -9.98
C THR A 120 6.24 6.57 -10.97
N LYS A 121 6.28 5.91 -12.13
CA LYS A 121 7.32 6.11 -13.15
C LYS A 121 7.42 7.55 -13.64
N SER A 122 6.31 8.30 -13.66
CA SER A 122 6.27 9.72 -14.05
C SER A 122 6.72 10.68 -12.94
N LEU A 123 7.00 10.17 -11.73
CA LEU A 123 7.48 10.91 -10.57
C LEU A 123 8.94 10.52 -10.31
N PRO A 124 9.93 10.95 -11.12
CA PRO A 124 11.30 10.44 -11.04
C PRO A 124 11.93 10.59 -9.65
N GLU A 125 11.63 11.70 -8.96
CA GLU A 125 12.08 11.99 -7.59
C GLU A 125 11.45 11.07 -6.52
N PHE A 126 10.30 10.47 -6.82
CA PHE A 126 9.56 9.60 -5.90
C PHE A 126 9.24 8.26 -6.54
N ARG A 127 9.99 7.82 -7.55
CA ARG A 127 9.68 6.57 -8.25
C ARG A 127 9.84 5.42 -7.25
N ALA A 128 8.77 4.66 -7.02
CA ALA A 128 8.86 3.48 -6.18
C ALA A 128 9.79 2.45 -6.81
N ASN A 129 10.66 1.84 -6.01
CA ASN A 129 11.60 0.83 -6.44
C ASN A 129 11.17 -0.53 -5.88
N SER A 130 10.66 -1.40 -6.76
CA SER A 130 10.23 -2.76 -6.41
C SER A 130 11.37 -3.70 -5.97
N LYS A 131 12.64 -3.27 -6.06
CA LYS A 131 13.81 -4.04 -5.63
C LYS A 131 14.32 -3.65 -4.24
N ILE A 132 13.78 -2.59 -3.63
CA ILE A 132 14.16 -2.16 -2.28
C ILE A 132 12.89 -2.19 -1.41
N VAL A 133 12.58 -3.39 -0.91
CA VAL A 133 11.31 -3.69 -0.25
C VAL A 133 11.54 -4.05 1.21
N PHE A 134 10.74 -3.46 2.07
CA PHE A 134 10.62 -3.86 3.47
C PHE A 134 9.25 -4.48 3.67
N PHE A 135 9.17 -5.57 4.43
CA PHE A 135 7.91 -6.27 4.67
C PHE A 135 7.43 -6.00 6.09
N SER A 136 6.13 -5.75 6.24
CA SER A 136 5.49 -5.57 7.55
C SER A 136 4.09 -6.18 7.54
N GLY A 137 3.62 -6.61 8.70
CA GLY A 137 2.26 -7.08 8.87
C GLY A 137 1.98 -7.54 10.29
N HIS A 138 0.71 -7.71 10.63
CA HIS A 138 0.26 -8.23 11.91
C HIS A 138 -0.58 -9.50 11.73
N SER A 139 -0.49 -10.44 12.68
CA SER A 139 -1.19 -11.75 12.62
C SER A 139 -0.85 -12.48 11.30
N MET A 140 -1.86 -12.86 10.50
CA MET A 140 -1.66 -13.47 9.18
C MET A 140 -0.84 -12.58 8.22
N GLY A 141 -0.94 -11.25 8.34
CA GLY A 141 -0.07 -10.33 7.60
C GLY A 141 1.39 -10.42 8.04
N GLY A 142 1.63 -10.65 9.33
CA GLY A 142 2.97 -10.84 9.89
C GLY A 142 3.59 -12.16 9.45
N HIS A 143 2.80 -13.24 9.42
CA HIS A 143 3.19 -14.51 8.78
C HIS A 143 3.63 -14.28 7.33
N GLY A 144 2.81 -13.55 6.56
CA GLY A 144 3.17 -13.14 5.20
C GLY A 144 4.48 -12.38 5.14
N ALA A 145 4.68 -11.40 6.01
CA ALA A 145 5.87 -10.57 6.00
C ALA A 145 7.14 -11.39 6.26
N TRP A 146 7.08 -12.40 7.14
CA TRP A 146 8.20 -13.32 7.37
C TRP A 146 8.47 -14.22 6.17
N ILE A 147 7.44 -14.80 5.57
CA ILE A 147 7.61 -15.69 4.40
C ILE A 147 8.17 -14.91 3.20
N LEU A 148 7.53 -13.80 2.80
CA LEU A 148 8.00 -12.99 1.68
C LEU A 148 9.37 -12.37 1.97
N GLY A 149 9.64 -11.96 3.20
CA GLY A 149 10.93 -11.42 3.61
C GLY A 149 12.09 -12.41 3.54
N ILE A 150 11.82 -13.71 3.41
CA ILE A 150 12.86 -14.74 3.19
C ILE A 150 12.90 -15.15 1.71
N THR A 151 11.78 -15.10 0.98
CA THR A 151 11.71 -15.60 -0.39
C THR A 151 11.90 -14.53 -1.48
N GLU A 152 11.68 -13.25 -1.15
CA GLU A 152 11.68 -12.13 -2.12
C GLU A 152 12.82 -11.13 -1.92
N THR A 153 13.67 -11.34 -0.92
CA THR A 153 14.88 -10.55 -0.64
C THR A 153 16.11 -11.17 -1.27
#